data_AF-A0A212IZ04-F1
#
_entry.id   AF-A0A212IZ04-F1
#
_cell.length_a   1.000
_cell.length_b   1.000
_cell.length_c   1.000
_cell.angle_alpha   90.00
_cell.angle_beta   90.00
_cell.angle_gamma   90.00
#
_symmetry.space_group_name_H-M   'P 1'
#
loop_
_entity.id
_entity.type
_entity.pdbx_description
1 polymer ?
#
loop_
_entity_poly.entity_id
_entity_poly.type
_entity_poly.pdbx_seq_one_letter_code
_entity_poly.pdbx_strand_id
1 'polypeptide(L)'
;MIMIKFCNLIYFNLYKLGLLINEMSVYPINNFLFKNNKKGEEVIKAVKEVSENKKNGIKITLAGMHFYALVYLFILGSINSVLICLQEVNIAININDDNLLLLLCIPSVIFAYFLIDYKDRYLDYFKYFEKFTTKKKRIWALISLLTVIFLWFWGFGSLIFRLILNNN
;
A
#
# COMPACT_ATOMS: atom_id res chain seq x y z
N MET A 1 -10.76 -15.57 6.98
CA MET A 1 -11.71 -14.62 6.34
C MET A 1 -11.54 -13.18 6.83
N ILE A 2 -11.32 -12.94 8.13
CA ILE A 2 -11.16 -11.57 8.70
C ILE A 2 -9.92 -10.85 8.16
N MET A 3 -8.76 -11.52 8.13
CA MET A 3 -7.50 -10.95 7.62
C MET A 3 -7.62 -10.46 6.17
N ILE A 4 -8.10 -11.32 5.26
CA ILE A 4 -8.30 -10.97 3.84
C ILE A 4 -9.19 -9.73 3.70
N LYS A 5 -10.28 -9.67 4.45
CA LYS A 5 -11.19 -8.51 4.46
C LYS A 5 -10.48 -7.24 4.93
N PHE A 6 -9.63 -7.32 5.95
CA PHE A 6 -8.87 -6.18 6.45
C PHE A 6 -7.82 -5.70 5.43
N CYS A 7 -7.07 -6.61 4.81
CA CYS A 7 -6.13 -6.28 3.74
C CYS A 7 -6.82 -5.58 2.56
N ASN A 8 -7.97 -6.09 2.12
CA ASN A 8 -8.75 -5.48 1.05
C ASN A 8 -9.34 -4.11 1.46
N LEU A 9 -9.59 -3.88 2.74
CA LEU A 9 -10.02 -2.59 3.25
C LEU A 9 -8.89 -1.55 3.20
N ILE A 10 -7.67 -1.94 3.58
CA ILE A 10 -6.48 -1.09 3.42
C ILE A 10 -6.31 -0.76 1.94
N TYR A 11 -6.35 -1.77 1.06
CA TYR A 11 -6.23 -1.59 -0.38
C TYR A 11 -7.30 -0.62 -0.94
N PHE A 12 -8.56 -0.79 -0.53
CA PHE A 12 -9.64 0.11 -0.89
C PHE A 12 -9.39 1.57 -0.47
N ASN A 13 -8.88 1.77 0.75
CA ASN A 13 -8.62 3.11 1.26
C ASN A 13 -7.38 3.75 0.60
N LEU A 14 -6.35 2.96 0.24
CA LEU A 14 -5.24 3.43 -0.59
C LEU A 14 -5.73 3.88 -1.97
N TYR A 15 -6.62 3.09 -2.59
CA TYR A 15 -7.26 3.45 -3.85
C TYR A 15 -8.05 4.76 -3.73
N LYS A 16 -8.91 4.90 -2.70
CA LYS A 16 -9.68 6.13 -2.47
C LYS A 16 -8.79 7.33 -2.16
N LEU A 17 -7.69 7.16 -1.44
CA LEU A 17 -6.70 8.21 -1.21
C LEU A 17 -6.06 8.66 -2.52
N GLY A 18 -5.69 7.72 -3.38
CA GLY A 18 -5.13 8.00 -4.71
C GLY A 18 -6.11 8.77 -5.61
N LEU A 19 -7.41 8.48 -5.53
CA LEU A 19 -8.46 9.26 -6.20
C LEU A 19 -8.55 10.68 -5.63
N LEU A 20 -8.60 10.82 -4.31
CA LEU A 20 -8.73 12.10 -3.63
C LEU A 20 -7.53 13.02 -3.91
N ILE A 21 -6.31 12.50 -3.93
CA ILE A 21 -5.11 13.25 -4.34
C ILE A 21 -5.27 13.73 -5.78
N ASN A 22 -5.77 12.89 -6.69
CA ASN A 22 -5.99 13.26 -8.09
C ASN A 22 -7.00 14.40 -8.24
N GLU A 23 -8.08 14.36 -7.44
CA GLU A 23 -9.11 15.39 -7.40
C GLU A 23 -8.58 16.73 -6.88
N MET A 24 -7.68 16.70 -5.89
CA MET A 24 -7.12 17.91 -5.29
C MET A 24 -5.97 18.54 -6.09
N SER A 25 -5.17 17.75 -6.82
CA SER A 25 -3.98 18.26 -7.51
C SER A 25 -4.09 18.19 -9.03
N VAL A 26 -4.35 17.01 -9.60
CA VAL A 26 -4.24 16.79 -11.04
C VAL A 26 -5.36 17.47 -11.83
N TYR A 27 -6.60 17.40 -11.36
CA TYR A 27 -7.72 18.04 -12.09
C TYR A 27 -7.66 19.58 -12.06
N PRO A 28 -7.36 20.24 -10.92
CA PRO A 28 -7.19 21.70 -10.91
C PRO A 28 -6.01 22.18 -11.77
N ILE A 29 -4.87 21.47 -11.74
CA ILE A 29 -3.70 21.80 -12.55
C ILE A 29 -4.02 21.66 -14.05
N ASN A 30 -4.64 20.55 -14.46
CA ASN A 30 -5.02 20.36 -15.85
C ASN A 30 -6.10 21.36 -16.31
N ASN A 31 -7.07 21.66 -15.45
CA ASN A 31 -8.08 22.68 -15.75
C ASN A 31 -7.46 24.07 -15.88
N PHE A 32 -6.42 24.38 -15.10
CA PHE A 32 -5.66 25.62 -15.25
C PHE A 32 -4.89 25.67 -16.58
N LEU A 33 -4.21 24.58 -16.95
CA LEU A 33 -3.39 24.50 -18.16
C LEU A 33 -4.21 24.45 -19.47
N PHE A 34 -5.42 23.88 -19.43
CA PHE A 34 -6.21 23.58 -20.64
C PHE A 34 -7.57 24.29 -20.71
N LYS A 35 -7.84 25.25 -19.80
CA LYS A 35 -9.14 25.92 -19.57
C LYS A 35 -9.90 26.42 -20.81
N ASN A 36 -9.19 26.77 -21.89
CA ASN A 36 -9.76 27.37 -23.09
C ASN A 36 -9.63 26.48 -24.35
N ASN A 37 -9.25 25.22 -24.19
CA ASN A 37 -8.99 24.33 -25.32
C ASN A 37 -9.95 23.14 -25.29
N LYS A 38 -10.91 23.06 -26.23
CA LYS A 38 -11.91 21.97 -26.29
C LYS A 38 -11.27 20.58 -26.36
N LYS A 39 -10.12 20.46 -27.03
CA LYS A 39 -9.31 19.23 -27.03
C LYS A 39 -8.75 18.88 -25.65
N GLY A 40 -8.49 19.89 -24.82
CA GLY A 40 -8.00 19.71 -23.45
C GLY A 40 -9.06 19.12 -22.51
N GLU A 41 -10.33 19.52 -22.64
CA GLU A 41 -11.43 18.93 -21.86
C GLU A 41 -11.63 17.44 -22.20
N GLU A 42 -11.55 17.07 -23.48
CA GLU A 42 -11.63 15.67 -23.93
C GLU A 42 -10.48 14.83 -23.37
N VAL A 43 -9.25 15.36 -23.38
CA VAL A 43 -8.07 14.70 -22.80
C VAL A 43 -8.22 14.52 -21.28
N ILE A 44 -8.70 15.54 -20.56
CA ILE A 44 -8.93 15.45 -19.11
C ILE A 44 -9.96 14.36 -18.79
N LYS A 45 -11.04 14.27 -19.58
CA LYS A 45 -12.08 13.26 -19.41
C LYS A 45 -11.56 11.84 -19.69
N ALA A 46 -10.78 11.65 -20.75
CA ALA A 46 -10.17 10.36 -21.08
C ALA A 46 -9.16 9.92 -20.01
N VAL A 47 -8.30 10.83 -19.53
CA VAL A 47 -7.36 10.56 -18.44
C VAL A 47 -8.09 10.19 -17.16
N LYS A 48 -9.19 10.88 -16.84
CA LYS A 48 -10.04 10.54 -15.69
C LYS A 48 -10.61 9.13 -15.81
N GLU A 49 -11.16 8.78 -16.96
CA GLU A 49 -11.77 7.47 -17.18
C GLU A 49 -10.76 6.32 -17.06
N VAL A 50 -9.55 6.49 -17.63
CA VAL A 50 -8.47 5.50 -17.51
C VAL A 50 -7.91 5.45 -16.07
N SER A 51 -7.78 6.59 -15.41
CA SER A 51 -7.24 6.69 -14.05
C SER A 51 -8.14 6.03 -13.01
N GLU A 52 -9.46 6.24 -13.13
CA GLU A 52 -10.48 5.83 -12.14
C GLU A 52 -11.08 4.45 -12.41
N ASN A 53 -10.63 3.75 -13.45
CA ASN A 53 -11.08 2.40 -13.74
C ASN A 53 -10.68 1.45 -12.59
N LYS A 54 -11.67 0.87 -11.92
CA LYS A 54 -11.47 0.01 -10.74
C LYS A 54 -10.82 -1.35 -11.04
N LYS A 55 -10.76 -1.77 -12.31
CA LYS A 55 -10.19 -3.06 -12.71
C LYS A 55 -8.74 -2.91 -13.17
N ASN A 56 -8.49 -1.96 -14.08
CA ASN A 56 -7.20 -1.79 -14.74
C ASN A 56 -6.68 -0.33 -14.71
N GLY A 57 -7.25 0.53 -13.89
CA GLY A 57 -6.89 1.94 -13.86
C GLY A 57 -5.56 2.23 -13.15
N ILE A 58 -4.96 3.36 -13.49
CA ILE A 58 -3.65 3.75 -12.94
C ILE A 58 -3.68 3.83 -11.40
N LYS A 59 -4.79 4.31 -10.82
CA LYS A 59 -4.91 4.50 -9.37
C LYS A 59 -5.07 3.20 -8.61
N ILE A 60 -5.77 2.22 -9.19
CA ILE A 60 -5.88 0.90 -8.57
C ILE A 60 -4.52 0.18 -8.61
N THR A 61 -3.78 0.30 -9.72
CA THR A 61 -2.41 -0.23 -9.84
C THR A 61 -1.45 0.41 -8.83
N LEU A 62 -1.46 1.74 -8.69
CA LEU A 62 -0.64 2.46 -7.69
C LEU A 62 -0.98 2.03 -6.26
N ALA A 63 -2.27 1.91 -5.93
CA ALA A 63 -2.71 1.42 -4.63
C ALA A 63 -2.27 -0.04 -4.39
N GLY A 64 -2.27 -0.86 -5.43
CA GLY A 64 -1.79 -2.24 -5.41
C GLY A 64 -0.28 -2.27 -5.11
N MET A 65 0.52 -1.55 -5.88
CA MET A 65 1.97 -1.45 -5.64
C MET A 65 2.29 -0.96 -4.22
N HIS A 66 1.55 0.02 -3.72
CA HIS A 66 1.73 0.50 -2.35
C HIS A 66 1.36 -0.59 -1.33
N PHE A 67 0.28 -1.34 -1.55
CA PHE A 67 -0.08 -2.46 -0.70
C PHE A 67 0.99 -3.57 -0.70
N TYR A 68 1.57 -3.90 -1.86
CA TYR A 68 2.67 -4.87 -1.96
C TYR A 68 3.89 -4.40 -1.16
N ALA A 69 4.24 -3.11 -1.25
CA ALA A 69 5.30 -2.53 -0.43
C ALA A 69 4.98 -2.63 1.08
N LEU A 70 3.72 -2.46 1.49
CA LEU A 70 3.33 -2.64 2.90
C LEU A 70 3.48 -4.08 3.39
N VAL A 71 3.16 -5.07 2.55
CA VAL A 71 3.38 -6.49 2.89
C VAL A 71 4.87 -6.78 3.00
N TYR A 72 5.68 -6.23 2.11
CA TYR A 72 7.14 -6.33 2.20
C TYR A 72 7.67 -5.73 3.51
N LEU A 73 7.24 -4.52 3.87
CA LEU A 73 7.63 -3.86 5.12
C LEU A 73 7.19 -4.63 6.36
N PHE A 74 6.01 -5.26 6.33
CA PHE A 74 5.54 -6.12 7.42
C PHE A 74 6.46 -7.34 7.61
N ILE A 75 6.82 -8.03 6.52
CA ILE A 75 7.69 -9.21 6.57
C ILE A 75 9.10 -8.80 7.00
N LEU A 76 9.64 -7.74 6.41
CA LEU A 76 10.95 -7.18 6.77
C LEU A 76 11.00 -6.81 8.26
N GLY A 77 9.98 -6.08 8.74
CA GLY A 77 9.84 -5.70 10.13
C GLY A 77 9.82 -6.89 11.08
N SER A 78 9.01 -7.90 10.74
CA SER A 78 8.89 -9.12 11.53
C SER A 78 10.22 -9.89 11.62
N ILE A 79 10.91 -10.05 10.50
CA ILE A 79 12.19 -10.79 10.45
C ILE A 79 13.29 -10.03 11.17
N ASN A 80 13.39 -8.72 10.96
CA ASN A 80 14.36 -7.88 11.67
C ASN A 80 14.13 -7.95 13.18
N SER A 81 12.88 -7.84 13.65
CA SER A 81 12.57 -7.96 15.07
C SER A 81 12.98 -9.31 15.65
N VAL A 82 12.75 -10.42 14.94
CA VAL A 82 13.21 -11.75 15.38
C VAL A 82 14.74 -11.82 15.45
N LEU A 83 15.44 -11.31 14.44
CA LEU A 83 16.91 -11.31 14.41
C LEU A 83 17.51 -10.48 15.56
N ILE A 84 16.93 -9.31 15.83
CA ILE A 84 17.31 -8.46 16.96
C ILE A 84 17.13 -9.23 18.28
N CYS A 85 15.99 -9.88 18.49
CA CYS A 85 15.75 -10.66 19.70
C CYS A 85 16.72 -11.84 19.85
N LEU A 86 17.14 -12.47 18.74
CA LEU A 86 18.13 -13.56 18.76
C LEU A 86 19.54 -13.06 19.13
N GLN A 87 19.92 -11.87 18.66
CA GLN A 87 21.17 -11.23 19.05
C GLN A 87 21.24 -10.95 20.56
N GLU A 88 20.15 -10.46 21.15
CA GLU A 88 20.06 -10.22 22.60
C GLU A 88 20.26 -11.49 23.45
N VAL A 89 19.92 -12.67 22.92
CA VAL A 89 20.15 -13.97 23.59
C VAL A 89 21.45 -14.66 23.14
N ASN A 90 22.40 -13.89 22.60
CA ASN A 90 23.72 -14.34 22.12
C ASN A 90 23.69 -15.40 21.01
N ILE A 91 22.60 -15.47 20.24
CA ILE A 91 22.54 -16.31 19.03
C ILE A 91 22.97 -15.44 17.83
N ALA A 92 24.24 -15.55 17.47
CA ALA A 92 24.81 -14.80 16.35
C ALA A 92 24.38 -15.42 15.00
N ILE A 93 23.43 -14.77 14.33
CA ILE A 93 23.05 -15.09 12.95
C ILE A 93 23.64 -14.02 12.04
N ASN A 94 24.71 -14.38 11.31
CA ASN A 94 25.33 -13.49 10.33
C ASN A 94 24.62 -13.63 8.98
N ILE A 95 23.65 -12.76 8.71
CA ILE A 95 22.96 -12.66 7.43
C ILE A 95 23.42 -11.37 6.75
N ASN A 96 23.82 -11.47 5.48
CA ASN A 96 24.07 -10.31 4.66
C ASN A 96 22.75 -9.55 4.42
N ASP A 97 22.72 -8.28 4.81
CA ASP A 97 21.53 -7.42 4.77
C ASP A 97 20.96 -7.26 3.35
N ASP A 98 21.82 -7.11 2.33
CA ASP A 98 21.40 -6.94 0.93
C ASP A 98 20.73 -8.21 0.39
N ASN A 99 21.32 -9.37 0.70
CA ASN A 99 20.75 -10.67 0.33
C ASN A 99 19.41 -10.91 1.03
N LEU A 100 19.27 -10.47 2.28
CA LEU A 100 18.00 -10.57 3.00
C LEU A 100 16.92 -9.72 2.33
N LEU A 101 17.22 -8.45 2.02
CA LEU A 101 16.25 -7.55 1.38
C LEU A 101 15.74 -8.16 0.05
N LEU A 102 16.65 -8.67 -0.79
CA LEU A 102 16.29 -9.27 -2.07
C LEU A 102 15.49 -10.58 -1.90
N LEU A 103 15.87 -11.42 -0.94
CA LEU A 103 15.19 -12.69 -0.66
C LEU A 103 13.73 -12.48 -0.23
N LEU A 104 13.43 -11.39 0.48
CA LEU A 104 12.09 -11.10 0.99
C LEU A 104 11.12 -10.56 -0.05
N CYS A 105 11.61 -10.11 -1.22
CA CYS A 105 10.76 -9.62 -2.30
C CYS A 105 9.83 -10.70 -2.88
N ILE A 106 10.34 -11.92 -3.08
CA ILE A 106 9.55 -13.02 -3.66
C ILE A 106 8.36 -13.42 -2.75
N PRO A 107 8.58 -13.76 -1.46
CA PRO A 107 7.49 -14.12 -0.58
C PRO A 107 6.53 -12.96 -0.37
N SER A 108 6.99 -11.70 -0.28
CA SER A 108 6.08 -10.56 -0.09
C SER A 108 5.12 -10.37 -1.26
N VAL A 109 5.60 -10.51 -2.49
CA VAL A 109 4.78 -10.47 -3.71
C VAL A 109 3.75 -11.60 -3.71
N ILE A 110 4.18 -12.83 -3.41
CA ILE A 110 3.26 -13.99 -3.34
C ILE A 110 2.19 -13.77 -2.29
N PHE A 111 2.56 -13.35 -1.08
CA PHE A 111 1.61 -13.09 0.00
C PHE A 111 0.63 -11.97 -0.37
N ALA A 112 1.12 -10.85 -0.90
CA ALA A 112 0.28 -9.73 -1.32
C ALA A 112 -0.74 -10.15 -2.39
N TYR A 113 -0.30 -10.92 -3.39
CA TYR A 113 -1.18 -11.47 -4.44
C TYR A 113 -2.34 -12.27 -3.85
N PHE A 114 -2.06 -13.20 -2.93
CA PHE A 114 -3.11 -14.00 -2.31
C PHE A 114 -4.07 -13.21 -1.42
N LEU A 115 -3.58 -12.12 -0.81
CA LEU A 115 -4.38 -11.26 0.05
C LEU A 115 -5.35 -10.36 -0.72
N ILE A 116 -4.94 -9.79 -1.85
CA ILE A 116 -5.76 -8.80 -2.57
C ILE A 116 -6.14 -9.20 -4.00
N ASP A 117 -5.25 -9.79 -4.80
CA ASP A 117 -5.46 -9.95 -6.25
C ASP A 117 -5.98 -11.34 -6.65
N TYR A 118 -5.88 -12.34 -5.78
CA TYR A 118 -6.31 -13.70 -6.11
C TYR A 118 -7.78 -13.73 -6.56
N LYS A 119 -7.98 -14.10 -7.83
CA LYS A 119 -9.28 -14.19 -8.52
C LYS A 119 -10.07 -12.88 -8.52
N ASP A 120 -9.40 -11.73 -8.55
CA ASP A 120 -10.03 -10.40 -8.56
C ASP A 120 -11.00 -10.14 -7.39
N ARG A 121 -10.84 -10.88 -6.27
CA ARG A 121 -11.77 -10.81 -5.12
C ARG A 121 -11.84 -9.42 -4.50
N TYR A 122 -10.83 -8.58 -4.68
CA TYR A 122 -10.84 -7.19 -4.21
C TYR A 122 -12.03 -6.40 -4.79
N LEU A 123 -12.49 -6.69 -6.01
CA LEU A 123 -13.64 -6.01 -6.61
C LEU A 123 -14.92 -6.21 -5.81
N ASP A 124 -15.13 -7.42 -5.28
CA ASP A 124 -16.30 -7.73 -4.47
C ASP A 124 -16.21 -7.08 -3.08
N TYR A 125 -15.01 -7.05 -2.50
CA TYR A 125 -14.76 -6.32 -1.26
C TYR A 125 -14.98 -4.81 -1.43
N PHE A 126 -14.56 -4.24 -2.56
CA PHE A 126 -14.76 -2.81 -2.86
C PHE A 126 -16.24 -2.49 -2.93
N LYS A 127 -17.04 -3.27 -3.67
CA LYS A 127 -18.51 -3.13 -3.71
C LYS A 127 -19.12 -3.20 -2.30
N TYR A 128 -18.61 -4.10 -1.46
CA TYR A 128 -19.07 -4.25 -0.08
C TYR A 128 -18.72 -3.01 0.78
N PHE A 129 -17.50 -2.47 0.69
CA PHE A 129 -17.08 -1.30 1.45
C PHE A 129 -17.73 0.01 0.97
N GLU A 130 -18.09 0.10 -0.32
CA GLU A 130 -18.82 1.25 -0.84
C GLU A 130 -20.20 1.42 -0.19
N LYS A 131 -20.82 0.31 0.26
CA LYS A 131 -22.10 0.31 0.99
C LYS A 131 -21.97 0.74 2.46
N PHE A 132 -20.77 1.01 2.96
CA PHE A 132 -20.60 1.46 4.35
C PHE A 132 -21.19 2.86 4.56
N THR A 133 -21.74 3.09 5.75
CA THR A 133 -22.16 4.42 6.21
C THR A 133 -20.96 5.36 6.32
N THR A 134 -21.19 6.66 6.22
CA THR A 134 -20.13 7.69 6.28
C THR A 134 -19.30 7.60 7.57
N LYS A 135 -19.94 7.38 8.71
CA LYS A 135 -19.26 7.18 10.00
C LYS A 135 -18.31 5.97 9.95
N LYS A 136 -18.79 4.85 9.42
CA LYS A 136 -18.00 3.62 9.31
C LYS A 136 -16.83 3.79 8.34
N LYS A 137 -17.05 4.45 7.19
CA LYS A 137 -15.97 4.77 6.23
C LYS A 137 -14.86 5.59 6.87
N ARG A 138 -15.20 6.64 7.62
CA ARG A 138 -14.21 7.49 8.32
C ARG A 138 -13.36 6.71 9.32
N ILE A 139 -14.00 5.88 10.14
CA ILE A 139 -13.28 5.05 11.13
C ILE A 139 -12.30 4.10 10.44
N TRP A 140 -12.76 3.37 9.41
CA TRP A 140 -11.90 2.41 8.72
C TRP A 140 -10.80 3.08 7.87
N ALA A 141 -11.06 4.27 7.33
CA ALA A 141 -10.04 5.07 6.68
C ALA A 141 -8.94 5.48 7.66
N LEU A 142 -9.32 5.94 8.86
CA LEU A 142 -8.37 6.28 9.93
C LEU A 142 -7.55 5.06 10.38
N ILE A 143 -8.21 3.93 10.63
CA ILE A 143 -7.52 2.68 11.00
C ILE A 143 -6.53 2.28 9.91
N SER A 144 -6.95 2.30 8.64
CA SER A 144 -6.08 1.95 7.51
C SER A 144 -4.88 2.90 7.43
N LEU A 145 -5.10 4.20 7.61
CA LEU A 145 -4.03 5.20 7.63
C LEU A 145 -3.02 4.94 8.75
N LEU A 146 -3.50 4.69 9.97
CA LEU A 146 -2.64 4.37 11.11
C LEU A 146 -1.85 3.07 10.86
N THR A 147 -2.47 2.05 10.26
CA THR A 147 -1.77 0.82 9.87
C THR A 147 -0.68 1.07 8.84
N VAL A 148 -0.97 1.87 7.81
CA VAL A 148 0.03 2.26 6.79
C VAL A 148 1.21 2.94 7.46
N ILE A 149 0.96 3.99 8.25
CA ILE A 149 1.99 4.74 8.97
C ILE A 149 2.83 3.80 9.85
N PHE A 150 2.16 2.98 10.65
CA PHE A 150 2.83 2.01 11.52
C PHE A 150 3.75 1.06 10.76
N LEU A 151 3.31 0.50 9.62
CA LEU A 151 4.12 -0.41 8.82
C LEU A 151 5.35 0.27 8.20
N TRP A 152 5.22 1.54 7.77
CA TRP A 152 6.37 2.32 7.32
C TRP A 152 7.37 2.54 8.46
N PHE A 153 6.92 3.02 9.62
CA PHE A 153 7.80 3.25 10.76
C PHE A 153 8.43 1.96 11.30
N TRP A 154 7.66 0.88 11.43
CA TRP A 154 8.16 -0.38 11.95
C TRP A 154 9.10 -1.08 10.95
N GLY A 155 8.73 -1.16 9.67
CA GLY A 155 9.54 -1.80 8.64
C GLY A 155 10.92 -1.15 8.52
N PHE A 156 10.97 0.18 8.29
CA PHE A 156 12.24 0.90 8.20
C PHE A 156 12.95 1.04 9.55
N GLY A 157 12.21 1.30 10.62
CA GLY A 157 12.78 1.46 11.96
C GLY A 157 13.49 0.20 12.43
N SER A 158 12.91 -0.98 12.18
CA SER A 158 13.55 -2.26 12.52
C SER A 158 14.85 -2.51 11.75
N LEU A 159 14.90 -2.10 10.48
CA LEU A 159 16.10 -2.23 9.65
C LEU A 159 17.21 -1.32 10.16
N ILE A 160 16.89 -0.04 10.38
CA ILE A 160 17.83 0.95 10.91
C ILE A 160 18.38 0.49 12.27
N PHE A 161 17.50 -0.01 13.15
CA PHE A 161 17.92 -0.47 14.47
C PHE A 161 18.87 -1.68 14.39
N ARG A 162 18.59 -2.67 13.51
CA ARG A 162 19.52 -3.79 13.30
C ARG A 162 20.88 -3.32 12.76
N LEU A 163 20.89 -2.38 11.81
CA LEU A 163 22.13 -1.83 11.27
C LEU A 163 22.97 -1.12 12.34
N ILE A 164 22.32 -0.43 13.28
CA ILE A 164 23.02 0.19 14.43
C ILE A 164 23.61 -0.88 15.34
N LEU A 165 22.86 -1.95 15.66
CA LEU A 165 23.34 -3.04 16.51
C LEU A 165 24.49 -3.82 15.89
N ASN A 166 24.49 -4.04 14.57
CA ASN A 166 25.56 -4.75 13.88
C ASN A 166 26.88 -3.96 13.79
N ASN A 167 26.84 -2.63 13.96
CA ASN A 167 28.00 -1.75 13.87
C ASN A 167 28.65 -1.43 15.22
N ASN A 168 28.04 -1.86 16.34
CA ASN A 168 28.54 -1.69 17.70
C ASN A 168 29.06 -3.02 18.27
#